data_AF-A0A932YDC2-F1
#
_entry.id   AF-A0A932YDC2-F1
#
_cell.length_a   1.000
_cell.length_b   1.000
_cell.length_c   1.000
_cell.angle_alpha   90.00
_cell.angle_beta   90.00
_cell.angle_gamma   90.00
#
_symmetry.space_group_name_H-M   'P 1'
#
loop_
_entity.id
_entity.type
_entity.pdbx_description
1 polymer ?
#
loop_
_entity_poly.entity_id
_entity_poly.type
_entity_poly.pdbx_seq_one_letter_code
_entity_poly.pdbx_strand_id
1 'polypeptide(L)'
;MPQRKRSPKAIKAFFNLDDLKKVIFTKDDAGELRQEMRERFAAVDRELVNKANKSDLEHLATKQDLSRLETRLEEKIDRLEKQVSHVVFKEHASALEDHEKRLDKVEKIVFSSN
;
A
#
# COMPACT_ATOMS: atom_id res chain seq x y z
N MET A 1 -25.04 -8.35 89.15
CA MET A 1 -25.20 -8.32 87.67
C MET A 1 -24.88 -9.69 87.09
N PRO A 2 -25.82 -10.43 86.50
CA PRO A 2 -25.53 -11.74 85.92
C PRO A 2 -24.93 -11.59 84.52
N GLN A 3 -23.77 -12.20 84.27
CA GLN A 3 -23.19 -12.26 82.93
C GLN A 3 -23.99 -13.23 82.06
N ARG A 4 -24.68 -12.71 81.04
CA ARG A 4 -25.33 -13.51 79.99
C ARG A 4 -24.26 -14.21 79.17
N LYS A 5 -24.01 -15.49 79.44
CA LYS A 5 -23.22 -16.36 78.55
C LYS A 5 -23.96 -16.46 77.21
N ARG A 6 -23.47 -15.76 76.18
CA ARG A 6 -23.99 -15.92 74.82
C ARG A 6 -23.76 -17.37 74.39
N SER A 7 -24.82 -18.09 74.02
CA SER A 7 -24.71 -19.48 73.62
C SER A 7 -23.93 -19.59 72.30
N PRO A 8 -23.04 -20.59 72.13
CA PRO A 8 -22.24 -20.75 70.91
C PRO A 8 -23.07 -20.85 69.62
N LYS A 9 -24.34 -21.27 69.72
CA LYS A 9 -25.27 -21.38 68.58
C LYS A 9 -25.59 -20.03 67.91
N ALA A 10 -25.54 -18.91 68.63
CA ALA A 10 -25.90 -17.59 68.09
C ALA A 10 -24.77 -16.94 67.25
N ILE A 11 -23.51 -17.37 67.42
CA ILE A 11 -22.37 -16.83 66.65
C ILE A 11 -22.32 -17.44 65.23
N LYS A 12 -22.88 -18.65 65.05
CA LYS A 12 -22.80 -19.41 63.79
C LYS A 12 -23.68 -18.87 62.66
N ALA A 13 -24.55 -17.88 62.94
CA ALA A 13 -25.53 -17.35 61.99
C ALA A 13 -25.05 -16.08 61.23
N PHE A 14 -23.85 -15.57 61.52
CA PHE A 14 -23.33 -14.31 60.97
C PHE A 14 -22.25 -14.54 59.89
N PHE A 15 -22.60 -15.18 58.77
CA PHE A 15 -21.69 -15.60 57.69
C PHE A 15 -20.86 -16.84 58.04
N ASN A 16 -21.10 -17.93 57.30
CA ASN A 16 -20.25 -19.10 57.37
C ASN A 16 -19.04 -18.94 56.42
N LEU A 17 -18.01 -19.78 56.59
CA LEU A 17 -16.79 -19.73 55.77
C LEU A 17 -17.07 -19.92 54.27
N ASP A 18 -18.12 -20.65 53.93
CA ASP A 18 -18.48 -20.93 52.54
C ASP A 18 -19.13 -19.71 51.88
N ASP A 19 -19.88 -18.90 52.63
CA ASP A 19 -20.41 -17.61 52.16
C ASP A 19 -19.28 -16.61 51.91
N LEU A 20 -18.24 -16.63 52.75
CA LEU A 20 -17.06 -15.77 52.56
C LEU A 20 -16.24 -16.17 51.33
N LYS A 21 -16.04 -17.47 51.11
CA LYS A 21 -15.33 -18.00 49.93
C LYS A 21 -15.96 -17.57 48.60
N LYS A 22 -17.28 -17.34 48.56
CA LYS A 22 -18.00 -16.90 47.36
C LYS A 22 -17.78 -15.42 47.01
N VAL A 23 -17.38 -14.59 47.97
CA VAL A 23 -17.24 -13.14 47.77
C VAL A 23 -15.78 -12.65 47.78
N ILE A 24 -14.84 -13.50 48.21
CA ILE A 24 -13.42 -13.17 48.19
C ILE A 24 -12.82 -13.56 46.83
N PHE A 25 -11.96 -12.69 46.31
CA PHE A 25 -11.17 -13.01 45.14
C PHE A 25 -10.06 -14.01 45.52
N THR A 26 -10.03 -15.13 44.83
CA THR A 26 -9.14 -16.26 45.08
C THR A 26 -8.00 -16.32 44.07
N LYS A 27 -7.06 -17.24 44.31
CA LYS A 27 -6.01 -17.52 43.33
C LYS A 27 -6.57 -18.12 42.04
N ASP A 28 -7.69 -18.82 42.12
CA ASP A 28 -8.34 -19.44 40.97
C ASP A 28 -8.97 -18.36 40.09
N ASP A 29 -9.66 -17.39 40.69
CA ASP A 29 -10.18 -16.20 39.97
C ASP A 29 -9.05 -15.41 39.28
N ALA A 30 -7.89 -15.30 39.94
CA ALA A 30 -6.71 -14.70 39.34
C ALA A 30 -6.15 -15.53 38.17
N GLY A 31 -6.25 -16.85 38.25
CA GLY A 31 -5.84 -17.79 37.21
C GLY A 31 -6.72 -17.70 35.97
N GLU A 32 -8.04 -17.66 36.17
CA GLU A 32 -9.03 -17.49 35.10
C GLU A 32 -8.85 -16.15 34.39
N LEU A 33 -8.72 -15.05 35.13
CA LEU A 33 -8.47 -13.73 34.55
C LEU A 33 -7.17 -13.71 33.71
N ARG A 34 -6.11 -14.35 34.20
CA ARG A 34 -4.84 -14.47 33.45
C ARG A 34 -5.02 -15.25 32.16
N GLN A 35 -5.86 -16.29 32.16
CA GLN A 35 -6.15 -17.08 30.96
C GLN A 35 -6.96 -16.26 29.95
N GLU A 36 -8.04 -15.63 30.39
CA GLU A 36 -8.88 -14.79 29.54
C GLU A 36 -8.07 -13.67 28.90
N MET A 37 -7.18 -13.03 29.67
CA MET A 37 -6.28 -12.00 29.13
C MET A 37 -5.36 -12.56 28.04
N ARG A 38 -4.75 -13.74 28.23
CA ARG A 38 -3.89 -14.36 27.22
C ARG A 38 -4.66 -14.64 25.93
N GLU A 39 -5.86 -15.18 26.02
CA GLU A 39 -6.70 -15.49 24.87
C GLU A 39 -7.10 -14.21 24.11
N ARG A 40 -7.48 -13.16 24.84
CA ARG A 40 -7.79 -11.84 24.27
C ARG A 40 -6.58 -11.22 23.57
N PHE A 41 -5.40 -11.20 24.19
CA PHE A 41 -4.19 -10.67 23.55
C PHE A 41 -3.79 -11.47 22.31
N ALA A 42 -3.86 -12.81 22.39
CA ALA A 42 -3.58 -13.67 21.23
C ALA A 42 -4.59 -13.51 20.09
N ALA A 43 -5.83 -13.08 20.37
CA ALA A 43 -6.80 -12.72 19.34
C ALA A 43 -6.43 -11.38 18.68
N VAL A 44 -6.06 -10.37 19.48
CA VAL A 44 -5.62 -9.05 18.97
C VAL A 44 -4.37 -9.18 18.09
N ASP A 45 -3.38 -9.97 18.51
CA ASP A 45 -2.17 -10.21 17.72
C ASP A 45 -2.50 -10.80 16.34
N ARG A 46 -3.40 -11.80 16.30
CA ARG A 46 -3.86 -12.40 15.04
C ARG A 46 -4.55 -11.39 14.12
N GLU A 47 -5.33 -10.47 14.67
CA GLU A 47 -5.98 -9.41 13.89
C GLU A 47 -4.99 -8.36 13.37
N LEU A 48 -3.91 -8.08 14.11
CA LEU A 48 -2.90 -7.10 13.73
C LEU A 48 -1.94 -7.61 12.64
N VAL A 49 -1.70 -8.92 12.52
CA VAL A 49 -0.81 -9.49 11.50
C VAL A 49 -1.24 -9.15 10.06
N ASN A 50 -2.54 -8.95 9.82
CA ASN A 50 -3.04 -8.62 8.47
C ASN A 50 -3.12 -7.12 8.19
N LYS A 51 -2.64 -6.26 9.09
CA LYS A 51 -2.63 -4.82 8.87
C LYS A 51 -1.34 -4.39 8.20
N ALA A 52 -1.47 -3.71 7.07
CA ALA A 52 -0.37 -2.96 6.48
C ALA A 52 -0.02 -1.76 7.37
N ASN A 53 1.27 -1.57 7.60
CA ASN A 53 1.84 -0.41 8.28
C ASN A 53 2.22 0.67 7.27
N LYS A 54 2.48 1.89 7.77
CA LYS A 54 2.88 3.03 6.92
C LYS A 54 4.16 2.73 6.12
N SER A 55 5.12 2.05 6.74
CA SER A 55 6.38 1.62 6.11
C SER A 55 6.14 0.73 4.88
N ASP A 56 5.08 -0.08 4.89
CA ASP A 56 4.77 -0.99 3.79
C ASP A 56 4.30 -0.23 2.53
N LEU A 57 3.89 1.03 2.69
CA LEU A 57 3.37 1.89 1.63
C LEU A 57 4.40 2.90 1.09
N GLU A 58 5.56 3.08 1.74
CA GLU A 58 6.53 4.14 1.42
C GLU A 58 7.10 4.07 0.00
N HIS A 59 7.07 2.89 -0.62
CA HIS A 59 7.62 2.65 -1.97
C HIS A 59 6.54 2.46 -3.04
N LEU A 60 5.26 2.65 -2.71
CA LEU A 60 4.19 2.55 -3.69
C LEU A 60 4.11 3.82 -4.53
N ALA A 61 4.08 3.66 -5.85
CA ALA A 61 3.81 4.76 -6.77
C ALA A 61 2.38 5.28 -6.57
N THR A 62 2.23 6.60 -6.65
CA THR A 62 0.93 7.26 -6.56
C THR A 62 0.29 7.38 -7.95
N LYS A 63 -1.02 7.65 -7.99
CA LYS A 63 -1.71 7.96 -9.25
C LYS A 63 -1.11 9.18 -9.96
N GLN A 64 -0.61 10.15 -9.20
CA GLN A 64 0.02 11.34 -9.76
C GLN A 64 1.35 11.00 -10.46
N ASP A 65 2.10 10.02 -9.95
CA ASP A 65 3.33 9.55 -10.59
C ASP A 65 3.03 8.93 -11.96
N LEU A 66 1.94 8.16 -12.07
CA LEU A 66 1.48 7.60 -13.33
C LEU A 66 1.04 8.69 -14.32
N SER A 67 0.21 9.66 -13.89
CA SER A 67 -0.21 10.75 -14.78
C SER A 67 0.97 11.59 -15.28
N ARG A 68 1.99 11.81 -14.44
CA ARG A 68 3.23 12.49 -14.86
C ARG A 68 4.01 11.68 -15.90
N LEU A 69 4.02 10.35 -15.78
CA LEU A 69 4.65 9.48 -16.77
C LEU A 69 3.88 9.51 -18.09
N GLU A 70 2.55 9.44 -18.06
CA GLU A 70 1.69 9.53 -19.25
C GLU A 70 1.97 10.81 -20.03
N THR A 71 1.88 11.98 -19.39
CA THR A 71 2.15 13.27 -20.06
C THR A 71 3.56 13.34 -20.64
N ARG A 72 4.58 12.86 -19.91
CA ARG A 72 5.96 12.85 -20.42
C ARG A 72 6.15 11.93 -21.62
N LEU A 73 5.40 10.83 -21.68
CA LEU A 73 5.44 9.90 -22.80
C LEU A 73 4.70 10.50 -24.01
N GLU A 74 3.54 11.09 -23.81
CA GLU A 74 2.79 11.80 -24.85
C GLU A 74 3.65 12.90 -25.50
N GLU A 75 4.28 13.76 -24.70
CA GLU A 75 5.17 14.81 -25.22
C GLU A 75 6.36 14.25 -26.02
N LYS A 76 6.91 13.10 -25.61
CA LYS A 76 8.01 12.46 -26.34
C LYS A 76 7.54 11.86 -27.65
N ILE A 77 6.37 11.22 -27.65
CA ILE A 77 5.73 10.67 -28.85
C ILE A 77 5.48 11.80 -29.84
N ASP A 78 4.84 12.89 -29.42
CA ASP A 78 4.59 14.07 -30.26
C ASP A 78 5.87 14.65 -30.89
N ARG A 79 6.97 14.70 -30.12
CA ARG A 79 8.27 15.16 -30.63
C ARG A 79 8.83 14.20 -31.67
N LEU A 80 8.79 12.90 -31.41
CA LEU A 80 9.28 11.88 -32.34
C LEU A 80 8.48 11.89 -33.64
N GLU A 81 7.15 11.99 -33.57
CA GLU A 81 6.29 12.08 -34.74
C GLU A 81 6.63 13.31 -35.61
N LYS A 82 6.86 14.46 -34.98
CA LYS A 82 7.30 15.69 -35.68
C LYS A 82 8.67 15.53 -36.34
N GLN A 83 9.62 14.88 -35.66
CA GLN A 83 10.96 14.64 -36.22
C GLN A 83 10.89 13.71 -37.43
N VAL A 84 10.10 12.62 -37.34
CA VAL A 84 9.89 11.70 -38.48
C VAL A 84 9.26 12.44 -39.65
N SER A 85 8.22 13.25 -39.40
CA SER A 85 7.58 14.05 -40.45
C SER A 85 8.56 15.01 -41.14
N HIS A 86 9.44 15.66 -40.38
CA HIS A 86 10.44 16.58 -40.92
C HIS A 86 11.42 15.87 -41.89
N VAL A 87 11.99 14.75 -41.47
CA VAL A 87 12.96 14.00 -42.27
C VAL A 87 12.30 13.42 -43.52
N VAL A 88 11.17 12.71 -43.34
CA VAL A 88 10.49 12.00 -44.43
C VAL A 88 9.97 12.95 -45.50
N PHE A 89 9.36 14.07 -45.11
CA PHE A 89 8.64 14.92 -46.07
C PHE A 89 9.40 16.16 -46.51
N LYS A 90 10.27 16.75 -45.69
CA LYS A 90 10.94 18.00 -46.07
C LYS A 90 12.34 17.76 -46.61
N GLU A 91 13.18 17.05 -45.87
CA GLU A 91 14.59 16.90 -46.20
C GLU A 91 14.79 15.96 -47.41
N HIS A 92 14.11 14.81 -47.42
CA HIS A 92 14.16 13.89 -48.55
C HIS A 92 13.52 14.47 -49.83
N ALA A 93 12.45 15.27 -49.72
CA ALA A 93 11.82 15.90 -50.88
C ALA A 93 12.75 16.89 -51.58
N SER A 94 13.42 17.77 -50.81
CA SER A 94 14.42 18.69 -51.39
C SER A 94 15.59 17.94 -52.02
N ALA A 95 16.06 16.85 -51.39
CA ALA A 95 17.15 16.05 -51.95
C ALA A 95 16.75 15.40 -53.28
N LEU A 96 15.50 14.93 -53.42
CA LEU A 96 14.99 14.38 -54.67
C LEU A 96 14.89 15.43 -55.77
N GLU A 97 14.40 16.64 -55.46
CA GLU A 97 14.31 17.74 -56.43
C GLU A 97 15.71 18.14 -56.96
N ASP A 98 16.71 18.20 -56.07
CA ASP A 98 18.09 18.47 -56.46
C ASP A 98 18.69 17.32 -57.29
N HIS A 99 18.35 16.08 -56.98
CA HIS A 99 18.76 14.92 -57.77
C HIS A 99 18.15 14.94 -59.16
N GLU A 100 16.87 15.29 -59.29
CA GLU A 100 16.16 15.42 -60.57
C GLU A 100 16.81 16.49 -61.46
N LYS A 101 17.11 17.68 -60.92
CA LYS A 101 17.84 18.74 -61.65
C LYS A 101 19.23 18.29 -62.14
N ARG A 102 19.93 17.47 -61.35
CA ARG A 102 21.25 16.93 -61.73
C ARG A 102 21.13 15.89 -62.83
N LEU A 103 20.10 15.05 -62.81
CA LEU A 103 19.80 14.07 -63.87
C LEU A 103 19.55 14.78 -65.20
N ASP A 104 18.66 15.79 -65.22
CA ASP A 104 18.39 16.61 -66.40
C ASP A 104 19.67 17.18 -67.04
N LYS A 105 20.62 17.62 -66.20
CA LYS A 105 21.88 18.19 -66.67
C LYS A 105 22.79 17.10 -67.27
N VAL A 106 22.87 15.93 -66.65
CA VAL A 106 23.66 14.79 -67.15
C VAL A 106 23.08 14.28 -68.46
N GLU A 107 21.76 14.10 -68.54
CA GLU A 107 21.08 13.66 -69.76
C GLU A 107 21.37 14.61 -70.93
N LYS A 108 21.23 15.92 -70.72
CA LYS A 108 21.58 16.91 -71.75
C LYS A 108 23.01 16.75 -72.24
N ILE A 109 23.99 16.57 -71.35
CA ILE A 109 25.40 16.40 -71.73
C ILE A 109 25.63 15.13 -72.54
N VAL A 110 25.06 14.01 -72.09
CA VAL A 110 25.25 12.69 -72.73
C VAL A 110 24.58 12.65 -74.10
N PHE A 111 23.33 13.12 -74.21
CA PHE A 111 22.56 13.06 -75.45
C PHE A 111 22.91 14.16 -76.47
N SER A 112 23.63 15.22 -76.08
CA SER A 112 24.16 16.21 -77.04
C SER A 112 25.56 15.90 -77.55
N SER A 113 26.19 14.83 -77.06
CA SER A 113 27.53 14.38 -77.48
C SER A 113 27.51 13.21 -78.47
N ASN A 114 26.33 12.74 -78.91
CA ASN A 114 26.11 11.74 -79.96
C ASN A 114 25.41 12.38 -81.16
#